data_AF-A0A7W1LYI7-F1
#
_entry.id   AF-A0A7W1LYI7-F1
#
_cell.length_a   1.000
_cell.length_b   1.000
_cell.length_c   1.000
_cell.angle_alpha   90.00
_cell.angle_beta   90.00
_cell.angle_gamma   90.00
#
_symmetry.space_group_name_H-M   'P 1'
#
loop_
_entity.id
_entity.type
_entity.pdbx_description
1 polymer ?
#
loop_
_entity_poly.entity_id
_entity_poly.type
_entity_poly.pdbx_seq_one_letter_code
_entity_poly.pdbx_strand_id
1 'polypeptide(L)'
;MGEEKKDLPFIPHPSSLIPKIRRALRGEVDARTVALEALRRGRVSLRRRRERAMLDQLDRWPARLCPEYARLSPAELLEHFRRRATSKFPPGLDASNLKETARLQRELFPAETDELLSAAVRIVTDHRWPLLGYGEKDYGAEINWLRDPITGAQWPLDYHADINLARGDRSDARVLWELNRLPHFITLGRAYALTNDERLAAEFFAQCESWREQNPVGRGPNWACAMEVALRAMNLLASFELFRSSPLLDEDRLRSLITLFDHHGEHISRHLEFSYISTSNHYLSDVVGLFWLGTALPELEAAREWREFGLREMLREMDKQILADGADSEASTGYHRFVLELFLHSFILARANAIEIEERYWRKLRAMLEYVLAYLR
;
A
#
# COMPACT_ATOMS: atom_id res chain seq x y z
N MET A 1 -31.82 -28.77 -20.71
CA MET A 1 -30.61 -29.59 -20.45
C MET A 1 -29.45 -28.91 -21.14
N GLY A 2 -28.80 -27.98 -20.44
CA GLY A 2 -27.65 -27.23 -20.94
C GLY A 2 -26.82 -26.89 -19.72
N GLU A 3 -25.71 -27.61 -19.54
CA GLU A 3 -24.79 -27.44 -18.42
C GLU A 3 -24.07 -26.11 -18.55
N GLU A 4 -24.31 -25.21 -17.59
CA GLU A 4 -23.44 -24.06 -17.34
C GLU A 4 -22.07 -24.56 -16.86
N LYS A 5 -21.04 -24.32 -17.67
CA LYS A 5 -19.65 -24.39 -17.24
C LYS A 5 -19.45 -23.34 -16.14
N LYS A 6 -19.34 -23.81 -14.90
CA LYS A 6 -18.86 -23.01 -13.77
C LYS A 6 -17.39 -22.66 -14.00
N ASP A 7 -17.11 -21.40 -14.27
CA ASP A 7 -15.78 -20.83 -14.13
C ASP A 7 -15.38 -20.90 -12.64
N LEU A 8 -14.48 -21.83 -12.32
CA LEU A 8 -13.86 -21.92 -11.01
C LEU A 8 -12.79 -20.81 -10.92
N PRO A 9 -12.82 -19.96 -9.88
CA PRO A 9 -11.74 -18.99 -9.67
C PRO A 9 -10.43 -19.73 -9.39
N PHE A 10 -9.36 -19.30 -10.04
CA PHE A 10 -8.01 -19.76 -9.78
C PHE A 10 -7.60 -19.37 -8.36
N ILE A 11 -7.45 -20.37 -7.49
CA ILE A 11 -6.99 -20.22 -6.10
C ILE A 11 -5.51 -20.59 -6.05
N PRO A 12 -4.59 -19.67 -5.71
CA PRO A 12 -3.22 -20.05 -5.40
C PRO A 12 -3.22 -20.84 -4.08
N HIS A 13 -3.06 -22.16 -4.18
CA HIS A 13 -2.94 -23.05 -3.03
C HIS A 13 -1.72 -22.69 -2.17
N PRO A 14 -1.83 -22.70 -0.82
CA PRO A 14 -0.66 -22.64 0.05
C PRO A 14 0.27 -23.83 -0.24
N SER A 15 1.54 -23.50 -0.46
CA SER A 15 2.55 -24.36 -1.07
C SER A 15 2.80 -25.67 -0.32
N SER A 16 2.64 -26.81 -1.00
CA SER A 16 3.20 -28.10 -0.56
C SER A 16 4.68 -28.22 -0.96
N LEU A 17 5.51 -28.86 -0.13
CA LEU A 17 6.95 -29.09 -0.39
C LEU A 17 7.20 -30.01 -1.59
N ILE A 18 6.25 -30.90 -1.88
CA ILE A 18 6.44 -32.06 -2.75
C ILE A 18 6.61 -31.68 -4.24
N PRO A 19 5.83 -30.74 -4.81
CA PRO A 19 6.01 -30.32 -6.21
C PRO A 19 7.32 -29.56 -6.44
N LYS A 20 7.79 -28.80 -5.45
CA LYS A 20 8.98 -27.92 -5.59
C LYS A 20 10.28 -28.70 -5.44
N ILE A 21 10.34 -29.69 -4.54
CA ILE A 21 11.43 -30.67 -4.49
C ILE A 21 11.50 -31.47 -5.80
N ARG A 22 10.34 -31.83 -6.38
CA ARG A 22 10.29 -32.51 -7.69
C ARG A 22 10.84 -31.64 -8.84
N ARG A 23 10.62 -30.32 -8.86
CA ARG A 23 11.21 -29.42 -9.88
C ARG A 23 12.74 -29.32 -9.74
N ALA A 24 13.25 -29.24 -8.51
CA ALA A 24 14.69 -29.26 -8.27
C ALA A 24 15.33 -30.60 -8.67
N LEU A 25 14.68 -31.73 -8.35
CA LEU A 25 15.12 -33.06 -8.78
C LEU A 25 15.02 -33.27 -10.31
N ARG A 26 14.23 -32.45 -11.02
CA ARG A 26 14.17 -32.39 -12.50
C ARG A 26 15.20 -31.43 -13.11
N GLY A 27 16.02 -30.76 -12.30
CA GLY A 27 17.02 -29.79 -12.77
C GLY A 27 16.47 -28.42 -13.15
N GLU A 28 15.19 -28.13 -12.88
CA GLU A 28 14.58 -26.83 -13.20
C GLU A 28 14.93 -25.72 -12.19
N VAL A 29 15.49 -26.09 -11.03
CA VAL A 29 15.90 -25.17 -9.96
C VAL A 29 17.21 -25.66 -9.35
N ASP A 30 18.22 -24.79 -9.27
CA ASP A 30 19.52 -25.10 -8.70
C ASP A 30 19.45 -25.49 -7.20
N ALA A 31 20.30 -26.41 -6.76
CA ALA A 31 20.34 -26.91 -5.39
C ALA A 31 20.63 -25.80 -4.36
N ARG A 32 21.45 -24.81 -4.73
CA ARG A 32 21.71 -23.64 -3.90
C ARG A 32 20.44 -22.82 -3.67
N THR A 33 19.64 -22.61 -4.72
CA THR A 33 18.36 -21.88 -4.65
C THR A 33 17.38 -22.58 -3.70
N VAL A 34 17.31 -23.91 -3.75
CA VAL A 34 16.49 -24.70 -2.81
C VAL A 34 16.97 -24.53 -1.37
N ALA A 35 18.28 -24.60 -1.13
CA ALA A 35 18.85 -24.43 0.20
C ALA A 35 18.59 -23.02 0.77
N LEU A 36 18.76 -21.98 -0.06
CA LEU A 36 18.46 -20.59 0.32
C LEU A 36 16.98 -20.40 0.65
N GLU A 37 16.07 -20.98 -0.15
CA GLU A 37 14.63 -20.92 0.11
C GLU A 37 14.23 -21.65 1.40
N ALA A 38 14.85 -22.81 1.69
CA ALA A 38 14.63 -23.53 2.95
C ALA A 38 15.10 -22.71 4.16
N LEU A 39 16.30 -22.11 4.08
CA LEU A 39 16.84 -21.24 5.12
C LEU A 39 15.95 -20.01 5.35
N ARG A 40 15.48 -19.37 4.27
CA ARG A 40 14.54 -18.24 4.32
C ARG A 40 13.27 -18.62 5.07
N ARG A 41 12.64 -19.74 4.70
CA ARG A 41 11.41 -20.25 5.36
C ARG A 41 11.63 -20.50 6.84
N GLY A 42 12.76 -21.09 7.22
CA GLY A 42 13.13 -21.28 8.63
C GLY A 42 13.22 -19.96 9.40
N ARG A 43 13.91 -18.96 8.84
CA ARG A 43 14.00 -17.62 9.43
C ARG A 43 12.64 -16.93 9.55
N VAL A 44 11.81 -16.99 8.51
CA VAL A 44 10.44 -16.43 8.53
C VAL A 44 9.59 -17.12 9.60
N SER A 45 9.66 -18.45 9.72
CA SER A 45 8.93 -19.19 10.75
C SER A 45 9.35 -18.78 12.17
N LEU A 46 10.66 -18.62 12.42
CA LEU A 46 11.18 -18.16 13.70
C LEU A 46 10.73 -16.72 14.02
N ARG A 47 10.76 -15.82 13.04
CA ARG A 47 10.27 -14.44 13.19
C ARG A 47 8.79 -14.41 13.54
N ARG A 48 7.95 -15.16 12.82
CA ARG A 48 6.51 -15.26 13.10
C ARG A 48 6.22 -15.79 14.51
N ARG A 49 6.97 -16.78 14.98
CA ARG A 49 6.85 -17.27 16.37
C ARG A 49 7.14 -16.19 17.40
N ARG A 50 8.21 -15.39 17.18
CA ARG A 50 8.56 -14.27 18.07
C ARG A 50 7.49 -13.17 18.03
N GLU A 51 7.06 -12.79 16.84
CA GLU A 51 5.98 -11.81 16.66
C GLU A 51 4.71 -12.24 17.38
N ARG A 52 4.27 -13.49 17.17
CA ARG A 52 3.10 -14.06 17.84
C ARG A 52 3.21 -14.01 19.37
N ALA A 53 4.39 -14.25 19.93
CA ALA A 53 4.62 -14.16 21.37
C ALA A 53 4.55 -12.72 21.91
N MET A 54 4.68 -11.72 21.05
CA MET A 54 4.69 -10.30 21.38
C MET A 54 3.43 -9.58 20.89
N LEU A 55 2.44 -10.30 20.38
CA LEU A 55 1.29 -9.76 19.65
C LEU A 55 0.51 -8.70 20.44
N ASP A 56 0.35 -8.88 21.76
CA ASP A 56 -0.37 -7.94 22.63
C ASP A 56 0.41 -6.64 22.93
N GLN A 57 1.68 -6.59 22.53
CA GLN A 57 2.57 -5.46 22.77
C GLN A 57 2.83 -4.64 21.50
N LEU A 58 2.62 -5.21 20.30
CA LEU A 58 2.99 -4.58 19.03
C LEU A 58 2.34 -3.19 18.86
N ASP A 59 1.05 -3.06 19.18
CA ASP A 59 0.34 -1.77 19.05
C ASP A 59 0.75 -0.70 20.06
N ARG A 60 1.42 -1.12 21.15
CA ARG A 60 1.80 -0.21 22.24
C ARG A 60 3.15 0.45 21.99
N TRP A 61 3.89 -0.03 21.00
CA TRP A 61 5.19 0.56 20.67
C TRP A 61 4.98 1.92 20.00
N PRO A 62 5.64 2.98 20.50
CA PRO A 62 5.63 4.25 19.80
C PRO A 62 6.49 4.12 18.54
N ALA A 63 6.27 5.04 17.58
CA ALA A 63 7.16 5.19 16.45
C ALA A 63 8.62 5.33 16.88
N ARG A 64 9.52 4.62 16.19
CA ARG A 64 10.96 4.81 16.35
C ARG A 64 11.45 5.92 15.43
N LEU A 65 11.80 7.05 16.05
CA LEU A 65 12.32 8.23 15.37
C LEU A 65 13.84 8.25 15.38
N CYS A 66 14.45 8.83 14.34
CA CYS A 66 15.87 9.16 14.36
C CYS A 66 16.20 10.05 15.59
N PRO A 67 17.41 9.97 16.17
CA PRO A 67 17.75 10.67 17.40
C PRO A 67 17.57 12.19 17.37
N GLU A 68 17.58 12.81 16.19
CA GLU A 68 17.33 14.25 16.00
C GLU A 68 15.85 14.62 16.21
N TYR A 69 14.92 13.80 15.72
CA TYR A 69 13.48 14.03 15.87
C TYR A 69 12.93 13.49 17.18
N ALA A 70 13.52 12.42 17.73
CA ALA A 70 13.14 11.85 19.02
C ALA A 70 13.32 12.83 20.20
N ARG A 71 14.15 13.87 20.04
CA ARG A 71 14.39 14.90 21.06
C ARG A 71 13.42 16.06 21.00
N LEU A 72 12.67 16.21 19.91
CA LEU A 72 11.69 17.27 19.76
C LEU A 72 10.52 17.03 20.71
N SER A 73 9.98 18.10 21.29
CA SER A 73 8.67 18.05 21.92
C SER A 73 7.59 17.73 20.88
N PRO A 74 6.41 17.23 21.29
CA PRO A 74 5.34 16.92 20.34
C PRO A 74 4.91 18.14 19.50
N ALA A 75 4.86 19.33 20.10
CA ALA A 75 4.59 20.60 19.41
C ALA A 75 5.66 20.94 18.36
N GLU A 76 6.95 20.78 18.70
CA GLU A 76 8.05 21.03 17.75
C GLU A 76 8.05 20.02 16.60
N LEU A 77 7.73 18.75 16.88
CA LEU A 77 7.60 17.73 15.84
C LEU A 77 6.42 18.04 14.91
N LEU A 78 5.29 18.49 15.46
CA LEU A 78 4.15 18.94 14.65
C LEU A 78 4.52 20.12 13.76
N GLU A 79 5.21 21.11 14.30
CA GLU A 79 5.63 22.26 13.50
C GLU A 79 6.67 21.89 12.44
N HIS A 80 7.57 20.95 12.73
CA HIS A 80 8.47 20.37 11.74
C HIS A 80 7.67 19.75 10.59
N PHE A 81 6.70 18.88 10.88
CA PHE A 81 5.87 18.27 9.85
C PHE A 81 5.04 19.28 9.07
N ARG A 82 4.54 20.36 9.69
CA ARG A 82 3.81 21.42 8.97
C ARG A 82 4.71 22.25 8.05
N ARG A 83 5.95 22.51 8.45
CA ARG A 83 6.89 23.38 7.72
C ARG A 83 7.84 22.67 6.78
N ARG A 84 8.01 21.34 6.90
CA ARG A 84 9.02 20.62 6.11
C ARG A 84 8.79 20.83 4.62
N ALA A 85 9.88 21.17 3.94
CA ALA A 85 9.98 21.24 2.48
C ALA A 85 10.73 20.02 1.89
N THR A 86 11.28 19.18 2.77
CA THR A 86 11.94 17.91 2.44
C THR A 86 10.90 16.80 2.35
N SER A 87 11.23 15.74 1.58
CA SER A 87 10.29 14.68 1.19
C SER A 87 9.16 15.21 0.31
N LYS A 88 9.51 15.44 -0.97
CA LYS A 88 8.58 15.91 -1.98
C LYS A 88 7.69 14.76 -2.45
N PHE A 89 6.44 15.07 -2.76
CA PHE A 89 5.52 14.13 -3.37
C PHE A 89 5.37 14.42 -4.87
N PRO A 90 4.80 13.49 -5.66
CA PRO A 90 4.43 13.77 -7.04
C PRO A 90 3.63 15.07 -7.17
N PRO A 91 3.81 15.84 -8.26
CA PRO A 91 2.95 16.99 -8.56
C PRO A 91 1.48 16.54 -8.52
N GLY A 92 0.66 17.22 -7.70
CA GLY A 92 -0.73 16.83 -7.43
C GLY A 92 -0.99 16.34 -6.01
N LEU A 93 0.05 15.84 -5.32
CA LEU A 93 -0.02 15.37 -3.93
C LEU A 93 0.88 16.19 -2.98
N ASP A 94 1.82 16.97 -3.53
CA ASP A 94 2.74 17.80 -2.74
C ASP A 94 2.01 18.96 -2.04
N ALA A 95 2.06 18.98 -0.70
CA ALA A 95 1.36 19.99 0.10
C ALA A 95 1.87 21.42 -0.16
N SER A 96 3.13 21.56 -0.60
CA SER A 96 3.70 22.88 -0.93
C SER A 96 3.11 23.50 -2.20
N ASN A 97 2.41 22.71 -3.03
CA ASN A 97 1.87 23.12 -4.32
C ASN A 97 0.36 22.89 -4.49
N LEU A 98 -0.40 22.74 -3.40
CA LEU A 98 -1.84 22.44 -3.47
C LEU A 98 -2.66 23.54 -4.16
N LYS A 99 -2.31 24.81 -3.94
CA LYS A 99 -3.03 25.94 -4.57
C LYS A 99 -2.98 25.87 -6.10
N GLU A 100 -1.78 25.63 -6.64
CA GLU A 100 -1.60 25.51 -8.08
C GLU A 100 -2.22 24.22 -8.61
N THR A 101 -2.06 23.11 -7.88
CA THR A 101 -2.71 21.83 -8.21
C THR A 101 -4.23 22.01 -8.31
N ALA A 102 -4.85 22.66 -7.32
CA ALA A 102 -6.27 22.92 -7.26
C ALA A 102 -6.75 23.83 -8.40
N ARG A 103 -5.93 24.83 -8.77
CA ARG A 103 -6.19 25.69 -9.93
C ARG A 103 -6.19 24.88 -11.23
N LEU A 104 -5.12 24.12 -11.48
CA LEU A 104 -4.96 23.29 -12.68
C LEU A 104 -6.05 22.20 -12.77
N GLN A 105 -6.42 21.57 -11.65
CA GLN A 105 -7.50 20.59 -11.60
C GLN A 105 -8.83 21.20 -12.08
N ARG A 106 -9.18 22.41 -11.60
CA ARG A 106 -10.39 23.12 -12.04
C ARG A 106 -10.36 23.55 -13.50
N GLU A 107 -9.21 24.03 -13.97
CA GLU A 107 -9.04 24.54 -15.33
C GLU A 107 -9.01 23.42 -16.37
N LEU A 108 -8.29 22.33 -16.09
CA LEU A 108 -8.06 21.24 -17.03
C LEU A 108 -9.16 20.17 -16.98
N PHE A 109 -9.77 19.96 -15.81
CA PHE A 109 -10.71 18.86 -15.55
C PHE A 109 -11.96 19.33 -14.77
N PRO A 110 -12.76 20.27 -15.32
CA PRO A 110 -13.89 20.85 -14.59
C PRO A 110 -14.97 19.82 -14.23
N ALA A 111 -15.31 18.91 -15.14
CA ALA A 111 -16.34 17.89 -14.89
C ALA A 111 -15.89 16.89 -13.82
N GLU A 112 -14.65 16.40 -13.91
CA GLU A 112 -14.07 15.49 -12.94
C GLU A 112 -13.86 16.16 -11.57
N THR A 113 -13.71 17.49 -11.56
CA THR A 113 -13.68 18.27 -10.31
C THR A 113 -15.03 18.25 -9.62
N ASP A 114 -16.13 18.48 -10.36
CA ASP A 114 -17.48 18.41 -9.80
C ASP A 114 -17.82 17.01 -9.30
N GLU A 115 -17.41 15.97 -10.02
CA GLU A 115 -17.56 14.57 -9.61
C GLU A 115 -16.77 14.25 -8.34
N LEU A 116 -15.51 14.70 -8.26
CA LEU A 116 -14.65 14.54 -7.09
C LEU A 116 -15.27 15.19 -5.85
N LEU A 117 -15.73 16.43 -5.96
CA LEU A 117 -16.36 17.16 -4.86
C LEU A 117 -17.66 16.46 -4.42
N SER A 118 -18.47 16.02 -5.37
CA SER A 118 -19.70 15.28 -5.08
C SER A 118 -19.41 13.94 -4.39
N ALA A 119 -18.38 13.21 -4.82
CA ALA A 119 -17.95 11.96 -4.20
C ALA A 119 -17.44 12.19 -2.77
N ALA A 120 -16.65 13.24 -2.55
CA ALA A 120 -16.16 13.60 -1.23
C ALA A 120 -17.30 13.95 -0.26
N VAL A 121 -18.32 14.68 -0.72
CA VAL A 121 -19.52 14.96 0.08
C VAL A 121 -20.21 13.65 0.48
N ARG A 122 -20.44 12.72 -0.46
CA ARG A 122 -21.07 11.42 -0.16
C ARG A 122 -20.28 10.58 0.84
N ILE A 123 -18.94 10.63 0.77
CA ILE A 123 -18.09 9.97 1.77
C ILE A 123 -18.36 10.55 3.16
N VAL A 124 -18.41 11.88 3.30
CA VAL A 124 -18.64 12.54 4.61
C VAL A 124 -20.07 12.38 5.12
N THR A 125 -21.08 12.48 4.25
CA THR A 125 -22.48 12.52 4.69
C THR A 125 -23.09 11.15 4.89
N ASP A 126 -22.74 10.19 4.02
CA ASP A 126 -23.46 8.92 3.91
C ASP A 126 -22.54 7.70 4.09
N HIS A 127 -21.22 7.91 4.25
CA HIS A 127 -20.22 6.84 4.19
C HIS A 127 -20.41 5.95 2.96
N ARG A 128 -20.57 6.58 1.80
CA ARG A 128 -20.78 5.91 0.51
C ARG A 128 -19.69 6.22 -0.49
N TRP A 129 -19.09 5.16 -1.04
CA TRP A 129 -18.15 5.27 -2.14
C TRP A 129 -18.04 3.96 -2.94
N PRO A 130 -17.49 4.01 -4.16
CA PRO A 130 -17.26 2.82 -4.98
C PRO A 130 -16.28 1.83 -4.35
N LEU A 131 -16.65 0.55 -4.35
CA LEU A 131 -15.73 -0.57 -4.18
C LEU A 131 -15.37 -1.10 -5.57
N LEU A 132 -14.07 -1.25 -5.86
CA LEU A 132 -13.61 -1.62 -7.21
C LEU A 132 -14.25 -2.93 -7.69
N GLY A 133 -14.88 -2.87 -8.87
CA GLY A 133 -15.57 -4.02 -9.47
C GLY A 133 -16.98 -4.29 -8.90
N TYR A 134 -17.43 -3.57 -7.87
CA TYR A 134 -18.74 -3.77 -7.24
C TYR A 134 -19.64 -2.53 -7.23
N GLY A 135 -19.16 -1.39 -7.72
CA GLY A 135 -19.90 -0.12 -7.72
C GLY A 135 -20.00 0.51 -6.33
N GLU A 136 -20.89 1.48 -6.17
CA GLU A 136 -21.09 2.18 -4.89
C GLU A 136 -21.59 1.22 -3.79
N LYS A 137 -21.04 1.40 -2.59
CA LYS A 137 -21.44 0.69 -1.37
C LYS A 137 -21.72 1.68 -0.25
N ASP A 138 -22.62 1.25 0.63
CA ASP A 138 -22.93 1.90 1.90
C ASP A 138 -22.19 1.13 3.00
N TYR A 139 -21.27 1.81 3.67
CA TYR A 139 -20.45 1.21 4.73
C TYR A 139 -21.04 1.41 6.13
N GLY A 140 -22.22 2.03 6.22
CA GLY A 140 -22.92 2.31 7.47
C GLY A 140 -22.34 3.51 8.22
N ALA A 141 -23.10 4.02 9.19
CA ALA A 141 -22.69 5.13 10.04
C ALA A 141 -21.42 4.82 10.85
N GLU A 142 -21.20 3.55 11.20
CA GLU A 142 -19.94 3.06 11.76
C GLU A 142 -19.36 2.00 10.83
N ILE A 143 -18.22 2.31 10.22
CA ILE A 143 -17.55 1.42 9.27
C ILE A 143 -16.94 0.24 10.05
N ASN A 144 -17.38 -0.97 9.74
CA ASN A 144 -16.77 -2.20 10.25
C ASN A 144 -15.69 -2.68 9.27
N TRP A 145 -14.43 -2.38 9.56
CA TRP A 145 -13.29 -2.64 8.67
C TRP A 145 -12.93 -4.12 8.49
N LEU A 146 -13.56 -4.99 9.27
CA LEU A 146 -13.41 -6.44 9.25
C LEU A 146 -14.63 -7.15 8.64
N ARG A 147 -15.64 -6.40 8.18
CA ARG A 147 -16.80 -6.95 7.51
C ARG A 147 -16.60 -6.90 6.00
N ASP A 148 -16.78 -8.05 5.36
CA ASP A 148 -16.85 -8.12 3.90
C ASP A 148 -18.06 -7.31 3.43
N PRO A 149 -17.87 -6.23 2.64
CA PRO A 149 -18.95 -5.32 2.24
C PRO A 149 -19.94 -5.93 1.23
N ILE A 150 -19.66 -7.11 0.69
CA ILE A 150 -20.51 -7.80 -0.29
C ILE A 150 -21.33 -8.89 0.38
N THR A 151 -20.70 -9.71 1.22
CA THR A 151 -21.35 -10.86 1.86
C THR A 151 -21.84 -10.57 3.27
N GLY A 152 -21.35 -9.49 3.91
CA GLY A 152 -21.60 -9.17 5.31
C GLY A 152 -20.83 -10.08 6.30
N ALA A 153 -19.97 -10.98 5.81
CA ALA A 153 -19.21 -11.89 6.64
C ALA A 153 -18.20 -11.14 7.51
N GLN A 154 -18.07 -11.57 8.77
CA GLN A 154 -17.11 -11.00 9.72
C GLN A 154 -15.79 -11.78 9.67
N TRP A 155 -14.69 -11.08 9.46
CA TRP A 155 -13.35 -11.63 9.51
C TRP A 155 -12.78 -11.61 10.94
N PRO A 156 -11.99 -12.64 11.33
CA PRO A 156 -11.45 -12.77 12.69
C PRO A 156 -10.25 -11.84 12.93
N LEU A 157 -10.02 -11.49 14.21
CA LEU A 157 -8.84 -10.73 14.70
C LEU A 157 -7.74 -11.62 15.30
N ASP A 158 -7.62 -12.84 14.78
CA ASP A 158 -6.54 -13.75 15.13
C ASP A 158 -5.19 -13.26 14.60
N TYR A 159 -4.10 -13.93 15.00
CA TYR A 159 -2.77 -13.67 14.45
C TYR A 159 -2.81 -13.74 12.92
N HIS A 160 -2.36 -12.68 12.24
CA HIS A 160 -2.55 -12.47 10.80
C HIS A 160 -2.14 -13.68 9.95
N ALA A 161 -1.02 -14.31 10.28
CA ALA A 161 -0.46 -15.41 9.50
C ALA A 161 -1.19 -16.76 9.69
N ASP A 162 -2.09 -16.85 10.68
CA ASP A 162 -2.92 -18.03 10.93
C ASP A 162 -4.32 -17.92 10.27
N ILE A 163 -4.67 -16.75 9.75
CA ILE A 163 -6.00 -16.52 9.19
C ILE A 163 -6.17 -17.32 7.92
N ASN A 164 -7.25 -18.11 7.88
CA ASN A 164 -7.67 -18.75 6.65
C ASN A 164 -8.32 -17.71 5.72
N LEU A 165 -7.61 -17.34 4.66
CA LEU A 165 -8.06 -16.39 3.64
C LEU A 165 -9.06 -16.99 2.63
N ALA A 166 -9.23 -18.31 2.62
CA ALA A 166 -10.19 -19.02 1.75
C ALA A 166 -11.26 -19.72 2.59
N ARG A 167 -12.34 -19.00 2.91
CA ARG A 167 -13.27 -19.38 3.97
C ARG A 167 -14.49 -20.22 3.55
N GLY A 168 -14.74 -20.45 2.27
CA GLY A 168 -15.87 -21.26 1.78
C GLY A 168 -17.27 -20.69 2.10
N ASP A 169 -17.34 -19.57 2.83
CA ASP A 169 -18.56 -18.83 3.21
C ASP A 169 -18.93 -17.75 2.18
N ARG A 170 -18.28 -17.79 1.00
CA ARG A 170 -18.35 -16.82 -0.12
C ARG A 170 -17.64 -15.49 0.14
N SER A 171 -17.16 -15.23 1.36
CA SER A 171 -16.32 -14.05 1.59
C SER A 171 -14.99 -14.19 0.87
N ASP A 172 -14.46 -13.06 0.39
CA ASP A 172 -13.19 -13.02 -0.33
C ASP A 172 -12.29 -11.96 0.31
N ALA A 173 -11.11 -12.40 0.77
CA ALA A 173 -10.14 -11.49 1.39
C ALA A 173 -9.79 -10.31 0.48
N ARG A 174 -9.81 -10.49 -0.85
CA ARG A 174 -9.53 -9.42 -1.83
C ARG A 174 -10.58 -8.31 -1.81
N VAL A 175 -11.84 -8.65 -1.53
CA VAL A 175 -12.92 -7.67 -1.40
C VAL A 175 -12.73 -6.84 -0.13
N LEU A 176 -12.38 -7.52 0.97
CA LEU A 176 -12.05 -6.83 2.22
C LEU A 176 -10.80 -5.95 2.09
N TRP A 177 -9.75 -6.45 1.44
CA TRP A 177 -8.52 -5.71 1.22
C TRP A 177 -8.74 -4.51 0.32
N GLU A 178 -9.61 -4.58 -0.69
CA GLU A 178 -9.92 -3.42 -1.52
C GLU A 178 -10.47 -2.24 -0.70
N LEU A 179 -11.38 -2.51 0.23
CA LEU A 179 -11.83 -1.51 1.21
C LEU A 179 -10.66 -1.02 2.08
N ASN A 180 -9.85 -1.94 2.57
CA ASN A 180 -8.75 -1.68 3.51
C ASN A 180 -7.45 -1.22 2.85
N ARG A 181 -7.44 -0.94 1.55
CA ARG A 181 -6.43 -0.10 0.89
C ARG A 181 -6.71 1.38 1.12
N LEU A 182 -7.91 1.73 1.58
CA LEU A 182 -8.34 3.09 1.89
C LEU A 182 -8.20 4.09 0.72
N PRO A 183 -8.56 3.71 -0.53
CA PRO A 183 -8.37 4.60 -1.69
C PRO A 183 -9.23 5.87 -1.60
N HIS A 184 -10.36 5.84 -0.88
CA HIS A 184 -11.25 6.98 -0.69
C HIS A 184 -10.62 8.09 0.17
N PHE A 185 -9.57 7.80 0.94
CA PHE A 185 -8.82 8.84 1.63
C PHE A 185 -8.11 9.78 0.66
N ILE A 186 -7.73 9.30 -0.53
CA ILE A 186 -7.14 10.15 -1.58
C ILE A 186 -8.24 11.07 -2.15
N THR A 187 -9.46 10.56 -2.33
CA THR A 187 -10.63 11.36 -2.74
C THR A 187 -10.88 12.50 -1.77
N LEU A 188 -10.92 12.21 -0.47
CA LEU A 188 -11.08 13.23 0.58
C LEU A 188 -9.94 14.26 0.54
N GLY A 189 -8.68 13.81 0.47
CA GLY A 189 -7.52 14.70 0.43
C GLY A 189 -7.49 15.61 -0.80
N ARG A 190 -7.85 15.08 -1.98
CA ARG A 190 -7.91 15.87 -3.22
C ARG A 190 -9.02 16.91 -3.16
N ALA A 191 -10.18 16.55 -2.63
CA ALA A 191 -11.26 17.50 -2.39
C ALA A 191 -10.85 18.57 -1.37
N TYR A 192 -10.13 18.20 -0.31
CA TYR A 192 -9.61 19.14 0.67
C TYR A 192 -8.62 20.13 0.05
N ALA A 193 -7.71 19.67 -0.80
CA ALA A 193 -6.80 20.55 -1.53
C ALA A 193 -7.54 21.58 -2.41
N LEU A 194 -8.73 21.23 -2.92
CA LEU A 194 -9.57 22.12 -3.71
C LEU A 194 -10.34 23.13 -2.85
N THR A 195 -10.94 22.69 -1.75
CA THR A 195 -11.95 23.47 -1.01
C THR A 195 -11.45 24.07 0.29
N ASN A 196 -10.41 23.49 0.88
CA ASN A 196 -9.96 23.73 2.25
C ASN A 196 -11.08 23.54 3.28
N ASP A 197 -12.02 22.61 3.02
CA ASP A 197 -13.14 22.28 3.91
C ASP A 197 -12.71 21.30 4.99
N GLU A 198 -12.62 21.77 6.23
CA GLU A 198 -12.17 20.97 7.38
C GLU A 198 -13.09 19.79 7.73
N ARG A 199 -14.32 19.72 7.20
CA ARG A 199 -15.15 18.52 7.34
C ARG A 199 -14.52 17.30 6.66
N LEU A 200 -13.79 17.51 5.56
CA LEU A 200 -13.06 16.45 4.86
C LEU A 200 -11.87 15.93 5.68
N ALA A 201 -11.15 16.83 6.34
CA ALA A 201 -10.05 16.49 7.23
C ALA A 201 -10.56 15.78 8.50
N ALA A 202 -11.65 16.27 9.09
CA ALA A 202 -12.30 15.63 10.23
C ALA A 202 -12.69 14.17 9.92
N GLU A 203 -13.30 13.94 8.75
CA GLU A 203 -13.69 12.61 8.30
C GLU A 203 -12.49 11.69 8.10
N PHE A 204 -11.42 12.18 7.46
CA PHE A 204 -10.18 11.42 7.28
C PHE A 204 -9.57 10.99 8.61
N PHE A 205 -9.42 11.91 9.58
CA PHE A 205 -8.83 11.58 10.87
C PHE A 205 -9.72 10.60 11.66
N ALA A 206 -11.04 10.81 11.69
CA ALA A 206 -11.97 9.93 12.38
C ALA A 206 -11.96 8.49 11.80
N GLN A 207 -12.00 8.35 10.46
CA GLN A 207 -11.91 7.03 9.84
C GLN A 207 -10.54 6.39 10.02
N CYS A 208 -9.45 7.16 10.01
CA CYS A 208 -8.10 6.63 10.25
C CYS A 208 -7.94 6.12 11.69
N GLU A 209 -8.44 6.86 12.67
CA GLU A 209 -8.50 6.45 14.09
C GLU A 209 -9.34 5.17 14.24
N SER A 210 -10.56 5.14 13.70
CA SER A 210 -11.44 3.95 13.71
C SER A 210 -10.81 2.74 13.03
N TRP A 211 -10.13 2.94 11.89
CA TRP A 211 -9.42 1.87 11.20
C TRP A 211 -8.33 1.28 12.08
N ARG A 212 -7.51 2.14 12.71
CA ARG A 212 -6.40 1.70 13.57
C ARG A 212 -6.91 0.92 14.78
N GLU A 213 -7.99 1.36 15.41
CA GLU A 213 -8.60 0.67 16.55
C GLU A 213 -9.10 -0.73 16.21
N GLN A 214 -9.70 -0.89 15.02
CA GLN A 214 -10.24 -2.17 14.55
C GLN A 214 -9.18 -3.08 13.90
N ASN A 215 -8.01 -2.56 13.54
CA ASN A 215 -6.95 -3.29 12.82
C ASN A 215 -5.61 -3.28 13.58
N PRO A 216 -5.56 -3.82 14.80
CA PRO A 216 -4.32 -3.92 15.57
C PRO A 216 -3.22 -4.65 14.80
N VAL A 217 -1.98 -4.20 14.95
CA VAL A 217 -0.82 -4.67 14.19
C VAL A 217 -0.60 -6.16 14.37
N GLY A 218 -0.47 -6.87 13.25
CA GLY A 218 -0.26 -8.31 13.24
C GLY A 218 -1.52 -9.13 13.55
N ARG A 219 -2.70 -8.51 13.58
CA ARG A 219 -3.98 -9.20 13.77
C ARG A 219 -4.90 -8.97 12.59
N GLY A 220 -5.73 -9.95 12.28
CA GLY A 220 -6.74 -9.80 11.24
C GLY A 220 -6.19 -9.91 9.82
N PRO A 221 -7.11 -10.04 8.83
CA PRO A 221 -6.76 -10.27 7.43
C PRO A 221 -6.00 -9.09 6.82
N ASN A 222 -6.22 -7.87 7.31
CA ASN A 222 -5.64 -6.64 6.76
C ASN A 222 -4.11 -6.51 6.99
N TRP A 223 -3.54 -7.41 7.81
CA TRP A 223 -2.10 -7.58 8.02
C TRP A 223 -1.57 -8.92 7.47
N ALA A 224 -2.39 -9.75 6.81
CA ALA A 224 -1.99 -11.10 6.39
C ALA A 224 -1.19 -11.12 5.06
N CYS A 225 -1.24 -10.03 4.29
CA CYS A 225 -0.59 -9.88 2.98
C CYS A 225 0.22 -8.57 2.98
N ALA A 226 1.53 -8.65 2.74
CA ALA A 226 2.42 -7.50 2.86
C ALA A 226 2.20 -6.49 1.74
N MET A 227 1.82 -6.95 0.54
CA MET A 227 1.42 -6.11 -0.58
C MET A 227 0.25 -5.19 -0.19
N GLU A 228 -0.75 -5.73 0.52
CA GLU A 228 -1.92 -4.95 0.93
C GLU A 228 -1.56 -3.90 1.99
N VAL A 229 -0.63 -4.23 2.88
CA VAL A 229 -0.06 -3.29 3.86
C VAL A 229 0.73 -2.18 3.14
N ALA A 230 1.50 -2.53 2.11
CA ALA A 230 2.27 -1.59 1.30
C ALA A 230 1.37 -0.62 0.52
N LEU A 231 0.35 -1.13 -0.18
CA LEU A 231 -0.59 -0.30 -0.95
C LEU A 231 -1.39 0.64 -0.02
N ARG A 232 -1.85 0.14 1.13
CA ARG A 232 -2.50 0.98 2.15
C ARG A 232 -1.56 2.06 2.66
N ALA A 233 -0.31 1.73 2.95
CA ALA A 233 0.68 2.70 3.42
C ALA A 233 0.91 3.82 2.38
N MET A 234 0.98 3.48 1.10
CA MET A 234 1.10 4.48 0.02
C MET A 234 -0.11 5.43 -0.04
N ASN A 235 -1.33 4.89 0.06
CA ASN A 235 -2.54 5.71 0.09
C ASN A 235 -2.59 6.61 1.33
N LEU A 236 -2.26 6.07 2.50
CA LEU A 236 -2.18 6.83 3.75
C LEU A 236 -1.13 7.95 3.68
N LEU A 237 0.05 7.69 3.08
CA LEU A 237 1.09 8.71 2.90
C LEU A 237 0.62 9.85 1.99
N ALA A 238 0.01 9.51 0.85
CA ALA A 238 -0.54 10.49 -0.08
C ALA A 238 -1.61 11.36 0.58
N SER A 239 -2.55 10.74 1.31
CA SER A 239 -3.60 11.46 2.03
C SER A 239 -3.05 12.30 3.18
N PHE A 240 -2.09 11.78 3.95
CA PHE A 240 -1.44 12.52 5.03
C PHE A 240 -0.79 13.81 4.50
N GLU A 241 -0.09 13.75 3.36
CA GLU A 241 0.51 14.93 2.76
C GLU A 241 -0.55 15.98 2.39
N LEU A 242 -1.69 15.56 1.82
CA LEU A 242 -2.79 16.45 1.46
C LEU A 242 -3.45 17.12 2.68
N PHE A 243 -3.46 16.46 3.84
CA PHE A 243 -4.03 16.98 5.09
C PHE A 243 -3.02 17.62 6.04
N ARG A 244 -1.73 17.64 5.68
CA ARG A 244 -0.63 18.08 6.55
C ARG A 244 -0.77 19.52 7.06
N SER A 245 -1.42 20.38 6.27
CA SER A 245 -1.69 21.78 6.63
C SER A 245 -2.98 21.99 7.42
N SER A 246 -3.81 20.95 7.60
CA SER A 246 -5.06 21.10 8.34
C SER A 246 -4.79 21.45 9.80
N PRO A 247 -5.53 22.41 10.39
CA PRO A 247 -5.48 22.70 11.82
C PRO A 247 -5.94 21.52 12.67
N LEU A 248 -6.68 20.55 12.10
CA LEU A 248 -7.11 19.33 12.78
C LEU A 248 -5.99 18.31 12.95
N LEU A 249 -4.86 18.45 12.25
CA LEU A 249 -3.65 17.69 12.55
C LEU A 249 -3.01 18.27 13.82
N ASP A 250 -3.29 17.66 14.97
CA ASP A 250 -2.68 17.98 16.26
C ASP A 250 -1.53 17.02 16.61
N GLU A 251 -0.97 17.19 17.81
CA GLU A 251 0.18 16.42 18.31
C GLU A 251 -0.13 14.92 18.44
N ASP A 252 -1.35 14.58 18.89
CA ASP A 252 -1.76 13.19 19.12
C ASP A 252 -2.07 12.48 17.81
N ARG A 253 -2.75 13.15 16.88
CA ARG A 253 -3.01 12.64 15.52
C ARG A 253 -1.72 12.45 14.75
N LEU A 254 -0.79 13.39 14.85
CA LEU A 254 0.52 13.23 14.23
C LEU A 254 1.27 12.03 14.82
N ARG A 255 1.36 11.94 16.16
CA ARG A 255 1.98 10.79 16.83
C ARG A 255 1.34 9.47 16.39
N SER A 256 0.01 9.46 16.30
CA SER A 256 -0.76 8.30 15.87
C SER A 256 -0.40 7.86 14.45
N LEU A 257 -0.37 8.80 13.51
CA LEU A 257 -0.02 8.54 12.10
C LEU A 257 1.43 8.10 11.94
N ILE A 258 2.39 8.76 12.58
CA ILE A 258 3.81 8.36 12.50
C ILE A 258 4.00 6.94 13.07
N THR A 259 3.32 6.61 14.17
CA THR A 259 3.33 5.25 14.74
C THR A 259 2.73 4.24 13.78
N LEU A 260 1.60 4.60 13.14
CA LEU A 260 0.98 3.77 12.11
C LEU A 260 1.93 3.49 10.95
N PHE A 261 2.62 4.51 10.44
CA PHE A 261 3.59 4.36 9.35
C PHE A 261 4.81 3.51 9.74
N ASP A 262 5.37 3.69 10.94
CA ASP A 262 6.48 2.86 11.44
C ASP A 262 6.05 1.38 11.54
N HIS A 263 4.84 1.13 12.05
CA HIS A 263 4.29 -0.23 12.12
C HIS A 263 4.06 -0.86 10.75
N HIS A 264 3.57 -0.08 9.76
CA HIS A 264 3.43 -0.57 8.39
C HIS A 264 4.79 -0.94 7.80
N GLY A 265 5.77 -0.04 7.88
CA GLY A 265 7.12 -0.28 7.35
C GLY A 265 7.79 -1.50 7.97
N GLU A 266 7.68 -1.67 9.29
CA GLU A 266 8.24 -2.87 9.92
C GLU A 266 7.50 -4.15 9.63
N HIS A 267 6.18 -4.07 9.52
CA HIS A 267 5.42 -5.25 9.16
C HIS A 267 5.84 -5.72 7.76
N ILE A 268 5.91 -4.82 6.78
CA ILE A 268 6.34 -5.13 5.41
C ILE A 268 7.77 -5.68 5.41
N SER A 269 8.72 -5.01 6.08
CA SER A 269 10.13 -5.42 6.14
C SER A 269 10.32 -6.84 6.69
N ARG A 270 9.46 -7.27 7.62
CA ARG A 270 9.50 -8.58 8.26
C ARG A 270 8.77 -9.67 7.47
N HIS A 271 7.81 -9.29 6.62
CA HIS A 271 6.87 -10.19 5.96
C HIS A 271 6.95 -10.22 4.44
N LEU A 272 7.99 -9.62 3.84
CA LEU A 272 8.27 -9.63 2.40
C LEU A 272 7.84 -10.96 1.73
N GLU A 273 7.03 -10.86 0.69
CA GLU A 273 6.50 -11.93 -0.16
C GLU A 273 7.55 -12.42 -1.17
N PHE A 274 8.81 -12.43 -0.73
CA PHE A 274 9.98 -12.85 -1.48
C PHE A 274 10.14 -14.37 -1.49
N SER A 275 10.53 -14.94 -2.63
CA SER A 275 11.10 -16.29 -2.67
C SER A 275 12.28 -16.37 -3.63
N TYR A 276 13.27 -17.21 -3.28
CA TYR A 276 14.43 -17.43 -4.15
C TYR A 276 14.10 -18.18 -5.44
N ILE A 277 12.91 -18.81 -5.50
CA ILE A 277 12.45 -19.56 -6.67
C ILE A 277 11.76 -18.64 -7.67
N SER A 278 10.85 -17.80 -7.18
CA SER A 278 10.06 -16.86 -7.97
C SER A 278 9.58 -15.70 -7.10
N THR A 279 9.47 -14.54 -7.71
CA THR A 279 8.81 -13.33 -7.18
C THR A 279 7.67 -12.97 -8.12
N SER A 280 6.79 -12.07 -7.70
CA SER A 280 5.63 -11.59 -8.47
C SER A 280 5.39 -10.11 -8.19
N ASN A 281 4.31 -9.57 -8.74
CA ASN A 281 3.85 -8.21 -8.42
C ASN A 281 3.62 -7.95 -6.90
N HIS A 282 3.40 -8.99 -6.10
CA HIS A 282 3.32 -8.89 -4.64
C HIS A 282 4.64 -8.40 -4.03
N TYR A 283 5.76 -9.10 -4.30
CA TYR A 283 7.06 -8.70 -3.78
C TYR A 283 7.48 -7.31 -4.31
N LEU A 284 7.16 -7.00 -5.56
CA LEU A 284 7.38 -5.66 -6.11
C LEU A 284 6.62 -4.60 -5.29
N SER A 285 5.36 -4.86 -4.96
CA SER A 285 4.53 -3.95 -4.16
C SER A 285 5.11 -3.76 -2.75
N ASP A 286 5.59 -4.82 -2.10
CA ASP A 286 6.25 -4.73 -0.80
C ASP A 286 7.42 -3.74 -0.80
N VAL A 287 8.33 -3.91 -1.77
CA VAL A 287 9.56 -3.11 -1.84
C VAL A 287 9.28 -1.68 -2.32
N VAL A 288 8.24 -1.49 -3.14
CA VAL A 288 7.72 -0.16 -3.49
C VAL A 288 7.14 0.54 -2.26
N GLY A 289 6.36 -0.15 -1.42
CA GLY A 289 5.84 0.41 -0.18
C GLY A 289 6.94 0.85 0.78
N LEU A 290 7.99 0.04 0.95
CA LEU A 290 9.17 0.40 1.73
C LEU A 290 9.92 1.60 1.14
N PHE A 291 10.07 1.65 -0.19
CA PHE A 291 10.67 2.79 -0.88
C PHE A 291 9.90 4.09 -0.63
N TRP A 292 8.56 4.03 -0.70
CA TRP A 292 7.68 5.17 -0.41
C TRP A 292 7.79 5.62 1.04
N LEU A 293 7.63 4.72 2.01
CA LEU A 293 7.77 5.03 3.44
C LEU A 293 9.13 5.64 3.76
N GLY A 294 10.20 5.02 3.30
CA GLY A 294 11.57 5.48 3.55
C GLY A 294 11.92 6.81 2.88
N THR A 295 11.23 7.18 1.79
CA THR A 295 11.42 8.47 1.11
C THR A 295 10.56 9.57 1.74
N ALA A 296 9.31 9.25 2.08
CA ALA A 296 8.33 10.22 2.58
C ALA A 296 8.49 10.56 4.08
N LEU A 297 9.13 9.67 4.85
CA LEU A 297 9.27 9.79 6.31
C LEU A 297 10.72 9.57 6.76
N PRO A 298 11.69 10.40 6.32
CA PRO A 298 13.09 10.30 6.77
C PRO A 298 13.26 10.47 8.28
N GLU A 299 12.21 10.92 8.98
CA GLU A 299 12.17 11.04 10.43
C GLU A 299 12.18 9.69 11.16
N LEU A 300 11.74 8.61 10.51
CA LEU A 300 11.73 7.27 11.10
C LEU A 300 13.15 6.66 11.10
N GLU A 301 13.50 5.95 12.16
CA GLU A 301 14.82 5.34 12.37
C GLU A 301 15.22 4.42 11.20
N ALA A 302 14.27 3.62 10.72
CA ALA A 302 14.48 2.65 9.64
C ALA A 302 14.28 3.22 8.23
N ALA A 303 13.88 4.50 8.10
CA ALA A 303 13.49 5.09 6.81
C ALA A 303 14.58 4.96 5.74
N ARG A 304 15.83 5.26 6.11
CA ARG A 304 16.97 5.17 5.19
C ARG A 304 17.17 3.73 4.69
N GLU A 305 17.09 2.75 5.59
CA GLU A 305 17.22 1.34 5.23
C GLU A 305 16.09 0.92 4.28
N TRP A 306 14.84 1.28 4.59
CA TRP A 306 13.69 0.98 3.75
C TRP A 306 13.79 1.61 2.36
N ARG A 307 14.23 2.88 2.29
CA ARG A 307 14.44 3.57 1.01
C ARG A 307 15.50 2.89 0.16
N GLU A 308 16.67 2.64 0.73
CA GLU A 308 17.80 2.04 0.01
C GLU A 308 17.52 0.58 -0.40
N PHE A 309 16.88 -0.19 0.48
CA PHE A 309 16.44 -1.55 0.18
C PHE A 309 15.35 -1.57 -0.89
N GLY A 310 14.30 -0.76 -0.70
CA GLY A 310 13.15 -0.68 -1.59
C GLY A 310 13.54 -0.26 -3.00
N LEU A 311 14.36 0.79 -3.15
CA LEU A 311 14.86 1.24 -4.45
C LEU A 311 15.65 0.14 -5.17
N ARG A 312 16.61 -0.48 -4.47
CA ARG A 312 17.47 -1.51 -5.06
C ARG A 312 16.65 -2.72 -5.53
N GLU A 313 15.74 -3.22 -4.70
CA GLU A 313 14.94 -4.39 -5.04
C GLU A 313 13.86 -4.05 -6.08
N MET A 314 13.25 -2.86 -6.04
CA MET A 314 12.34 -2.40 -7.09
C MET A 314 13.02 -2.42 -8.48
N LEU A 315 14.23 -1.85 -8.60
CA LEU A 315 14.95 -1.83 -9.88
C LEU A 315 15.38 -3.25 -10.31
N ARG A 316 15.74 -4.11 -9.36
CA ARG A 316 16.04 -5.52 -9.62
C ARG A 316 14.82 -6.28 -10.14
N GLU A 317 13.65 -6.04 -9.56
CA GLU A 317 12.40 -6.65 -10.02
C GLU A 317 11.97 -6.09 -11.38
N MET A 318 12.26 -4.83 -11.69
CA MET A 318 12.11 -4.30 -13.05
C MET A 318 12.99 -5.03 -14.06
N ASP A 319 14.22 -5.39 -13.68
CA ASP A 319 15.09 -6.20 -14.53
C ASP A 319 14.60 -7.63 -14.75
N LYS A 320 13.90 -8.18 -13.76
CA LYS A 320 13.42 -9.55 -13.75
C LYS A 320 12.06 -9.73 -14.42
N GLN A 321 11.14 -8.80 -14.19
CA GLN A 321 9.72 -8.95 -14.53
C GLN A 321 9.33 -8.22 -15.82
N ILE A 322 10.14 -7.25 -16.29
CA ILE A 322 9.83 -6.48 -17.50
C ILE A 322 10.66 -7.01 -18.68
N LEU A 323 9.95 -7.45 -19.71
CA LEU A 323 10.52 -8.00 -20.94
C LEU A 323 11.12 -6.90 -21.83
N ALA A 324 11.88 -7.31 -22.84
CA ALA A 324 12.58 -6.37 -23.73
C ALA A 324 11.64 -5.48 -24.55
N ASP A 325 10.41 -5.92 -24.80
CA ASP A 325 9.34 -5.18 -25.49
C ASP A 325 8.50 -4.30 -24.53
N GLY A 326 8.86 -4.25 -23.25
CA GLY A 326 8.13 -3.50 -22.23
C GLY A 326 6.95 -4.25 -21.62
N ALA A 327 6.63 -5.47 -22.08
CA ALA A 327 5.56 -6.25 -21.48
C ALA A 327 5.93 -6.72 -20.06
N ASP A 328 4.92 -6.82 -19.21
CA ASP A 328 5.06 -7.51 -17.92
C ASP A 328 5.05 -9.03 -18.12
N SER A 329 5.91 -9.72 -17.38
CA SER A 329 6.12 -11.17 -17.50
C SER A 329 4.93 -12.03 -17.10
N GLU A 330 3.92 -11.50 -16.38
CA GLU A 330 2.71 -12.27 -16.02
C GLU A 330 1.71 -12.38 -17.19
N ALA A 331 1.98 -11.74 -18.33
CA ALA A 331 1.18 -11.84 -19.57
C ALA A 331 -0.32 -11.51 -19.36
N SER A 332 -0.60 -10.53 -18.51
CA SER A 332 -1.94 -10.01 -18.20
C SER A 332 -1.94 -8.51 -18.34
N THR A 333 -2.85 -7.95 -19.15
CA THR A 333 -2.97 -6.49 -19.32
C THR A 333 -3.38 -5.77 -18.03
N GLY A 334 -4.14 -6.44 -17.16
CA GLY A 334 -4.49 -5.92 -15.84
C GLY A 334 -3.29 -5.83 -14.91
N TYR A 335 -2.48 -6.89 -14.81
CA TYR A 335 -1.26 -6.87 -13.99
C TYR A 335 -0.19 -5.97 -14.59
N HIS A 336 -0.06 -5.92 -15.91
CA HIS A 336 0.84 -4.99 -16.59
C HIS A 336 0.54 -3.53 -16.18
N ARG A 337 -0.74 -3.11 -16.22
CA ARG A 337 -1.12 -1.76 -15.80
C ARG A 337 -0.80 -1.51 -14.32
N PHE A 338 -1.10 -2.46 -13.44
CA PHE A 338 -0.78 -2.35 -12.02
C PHE A 338 0.72 -2.18 -11.76
N VAL A 339 1.54 -3.05 -12.36
CA VAL A 339 3.01 -3.00 -12.25
C VAL A 339 3.57 -1.70 -12.86
N LEU A 340 3.04 -1.26 -14.00
CA LEU A 340 3.37 0.03 -14.60
C LEU A 340 3.10 1.20 -13.65
N GLU A 341 1.91 1.25 -13.04
CA GLU A 341 1.54 2.32 -12.12
C GLU A 341 2.48 2.35 -10.90
N LEU A 342 2.88 1.20 -10.35
CA LEU A 342 3.87 1.12 -9.27
C LEU A 342 5.22 1.74 -9.67
N PHE A 343 5.74 1.39 -10.85
CA PHE A 343 7.00 1.96 -11.33
C PHE A 343 6.87 3.45 -11.64
N LEU A 344 5.83 3.84 -12.38
CA LEU A 344 5.61 5.22 -12.81
C LEU A 344 5.58 6.19 -11.63
N HIS A 345 4.75 5.90 -10.62
CA HIS A 345 4.61 6.77 -9.46
C HIS A 345 5.88 6.78 -8.61
N SER A 346 6.57 5.64 -8.49
CA SER A 346 7.84 5.55 -7.75
C SER A 346 8.98 6.31 -8.44
N PHE A 347 9.02 6.31 -9.77
CA PHE A 347 10.02 7.07 -10.54
C PHE A 347 9.75 8.58 -10.45
N ILE A 348 8.48 8.99 -10.46
CA ILE A 348 8.10 10.40 -10.21
C ILE A 348 8.52 10.81 -8.78
N LEU A 349 8.25 9.97 -7.77
CA LEU A 349 8.69 10.21 -6.39
C LEU A 349 10.21 10.33 -6.29
N ALA A 350 10.95 9.40 -6.91
CA ALA A 350 12.41 9.40 -6.94
C ALA A 350 12.95 10.71 -7.54
N ARG A 351 12.43 11.11 -8.71
CA ARG A 351 12.80 12.35 -9.38
C ARG A 351 12.50 13.58 -8.52
N ALA A 352 11.34 13.63 -7.87
CA ALA A 352 10.96 14.74 -6.98
C ALA A 352 11.94 14.88 -5.79
N ASN A 353 12.51 13.77 -5.33
CA ASN A 353 13.44 13.73 -4.19
C ASN A 353 14.92 13.68 -4.60
N ALA A 354 15.24 13.96 -5.87
CA ALA A 354 16.60 13.89 -6.42
C ALA A 354 17.30 12.54 -6.17
N ILE A 355 16.52 11.45 -6.14
CA ILE A 355 17.03 10.09 -6.07
C ILE A 355 17.38 9.66 -7.50
N GLU A 356 18.65 9.37 -7.73
CA GLU A 356 19.14 8.97 -9.05
C GLU A 356 18.67 7.57 -9.42
N ILE A 357 18.12 7.43 -10.63
CA ILE A 357 17.79 6.17 -11.27
C ILE A 357 18.48 6.16 -12.63
N GLU A 358 19.21 5.09 -12.93
CA GLU A 358 19.95 4.97 -14.19
C GLU A 358 19.01 5.05 -15.41
N GLU A 359 19.46 5.71 -16.48
CA GLU A 359 18.69 5.94 -17.72
C GLU A 359 18.15 4.64 -18.37
N ARG A 360 18.80 3.50 -18.15
CA ARG A 360 18.31 2.20 -18.65
C ARG A 360 16.94 1.82 -18.07
N TYR A 361 16.65 2.19 -16.83
CA TYR A 361 15.38 1.92 -16.19
C TYR A 361 14.29 2.88 -16.65
N TRP A 362 14.63 4.15 -16.91
CA TRP A 362 13.70 5.10 -17.54
C TRP A 362 13.27 4.64 -18.94
N ARG A 363 14.20 4.08 -19.72
CA ARG A 363 13.89 3.47 -21.01
C ARG A 363 12.96 2.27 -20.88
N LYS A 364 13.14 1.41 -19.88
CA LYS A 364 12.20 0.31 -19.61
C LYS A 364 10.82 0.82 -19.24
N LEU A 365 10.72 1.82 -18.37
CA LEU A 365 9.43 2.42 -17.99
C LEU A 365 8.71 3.01 -19.22
N ARG A 366 9.46 3.67 -20.12
CA ARG A 366 8.91 4.14 -21.38
C ARG A 366 8.39 3.01 -22.26
N ALA A 367 9.13 1.91 -22.39
CA ALA A 367 8.67 0.74 -23.14
C ALA A 367 7.36 0.16 -22.57
N MET A 368 7.20 0.15 -21.24
CA MET A 368 5.93 -0.25 -20.64
C MET A 368 4.77 0.69 -21.02
N LEU A 369 5.00 2.01 -21.02
CA LEU A 369 4.00 2.99 -21.48
C LEU A 369 3.64 2.78 -22.96
N GLU A 370 4.63 2.52 -23.81
CA GLU A 370 4.44 2.21 -25.23
C GLU A 370 3.63 0.91 -25.42
N TYR A 371 3.89 -0.10 -24.58
CA TYR A 371 3.11 -1.34 -24.57
C TYR A 371 1.64 -1.08 -24.25
N VAL A 372 1.33 -0.22 -23.27
CA VAL A 372 -0.05 0.21 -22.98
C VAL A 372 -0.70 0.89 -24.17
N LEU A 373 0.00 1.82 -24.82
CA LEU A 373 -0.50 2.51 -26.01
C LEU A 373 -0.79 1.55 -27.17
N ALA A 374 -0.08 0.43 -27.27
CA ALA A 374 -0.29 -0.55 -28.33
C ALA A 374 -1.60 -1.35 -28.18
N TYR A 375 -2.14 -1.49 -26.96
CA TYR A 375 -3.37 -2.24 -26.71
C TYR A 375 -4.58 -1.38 -26.29
N LEU A 376 -4.37 -0.13 -25.89
CA LEU A 376 -5.45 0.84 -25.73
C LEU A 376 -5.80 1.43 -27.11
N ARG A 377 -7.07 1.37 -27.50
CA ARG A 377 -7.59 1.90 -28.77
C ARG A 377 -8.15 3.29 -28.62
#